data_AF-A0A5K1KVW3-F1
#
_entry.id   AF-A0A5K1KVW3-F1
#
_cell.length_a   1.000
_cell.length_b   1.000
_cell.length_c   1.000
_cell.angle_alpha   90.00
_cell.angle_beta   90.00
_cell.angle_gamma   90.00
#
_symmetry.space_group_name_H-M   'P 1'
#
loop_
_entity.id
_entity.type
_entity.pdbx_description
1 polymer ?
#
loop_
_entity_poly.entity_id
_entity_poly.type
_entity_poly.pdbx_seq_one_letter_code
_entity_poly.pdbx_strand_id
1 'polypeptide(L)'
;MSEKRHGVSRRQFLNYTLTGVGGFMAAGMLMPMVRFALDPVLKGTEDQDMVQVVSVDELTKEPKRFDFKIDQVDAWYESKESRSAWVYKEGDEIVALSPICKHLGCTVNWNSDPKNPNKFFCPCHYGLYDKDGTNVPGTPPLAPLDHYKQQVKDGYLYLGKAVPKGEG
;
A
#
# COMPACT_ATOMS: atom_id res chain seq x y z
N MET A 1 -41.48 -56.49 -18.11
CA MET A 1 -40.43 -55.46 -18.32
C MET A 1 -39.58 -55.45 -17.06
N SER A 2 -38.35 -55.99 -17.11
CA SER A 2 -37.51 -56.21 -15.93
C SER A 2 -36.91 -54.88 -15.47
N GLU A 3 -37.36 -54.35 -14.33
CA GLU A 3 -36.70 -53.24 -13.66
C GLU A 3 -35.34 -53.72 -13.13
N LYS A 4 -34.26 -53.34 -13.82
CA LYS A 4 -32.90 -53.47 -13.28
C LYS A 4 -32.77 -52.57 -12.05
N ARG A 5 -32.95 -53.12 -10.85
CA ARG A 5 -32.51 -52.47 -9.61
C ARG A 5 -30.99 -52.32 -9.66
N HIS A 6 -30.53 -51.10 -9.95
CA HIS A 6 -29.13 -50.71 -9.77
C HIS A 6 -28.80 -50.70 -8.27
N GLY A 7 -28.56 -51.88 -7.71
CA GLY A 7 -28.12 -52.05 -6.33
C GLY A 7 -26.62 -51.78 -6.23
N VAL A 8 -26.24 -50.83 -5.37
CA VAL A 8 -24.84 -50.58 -5.03
C VAL A 8 -24.23 -51.86 -4.47
N SER A 9 -23.11 -52.34 -5.02
CA SER A 9 -22.44 -53.54 -4.51
C SER A 9 -21.90 -53.28 -3.09
N ARG A 10 -21.76 -54.32 -2.26
CA ARG A 10 -21.20 -54.18 -0.89
C ARG A 10 -19.84 -53.47 -0.89
N ARG A 11 -19.01 -53.75 -1.89
CA ARG A 11 -17.71 -53.09 -2.09
C ARG A 11 -17.87 -51.60 -2.42
N GLN A 12 -18.79 -51.24 -3.32
CA GLN A 12 -19.08 -49.83 -3.60
C GLN A 12 -19.64 -49.11 -2.38
N PHE A 13 -20.55 -49.74 -1.64
CA PHE A 13 -21.11 -49.15 -0.42
C PHE A 13 -20.02 -48.84 0.60
N LEU A 14 -19.11 -49.79 0.85
CA LEU A 14 -17.98 -49.59 1.75
C LEU A 14 -17.03 -48.50 1.23
N ASN A 15 -16.66 -48.53 -0.05
CA ASN A 15 -15.78 -47.51 -0.63
C ASN A 15 -16.37 -46.10 -0.51
N TYR A 16 -17.66 -45.92 -0.84
CA TYR A 16 -18.31 -44.61 -0.73
C TYR A 16 -18.41 -44.13 0.71
N THR A 17 -18.70 -45.03 1.65
CA THR A 17 -18.78 -44.67 3.07
C THR A 17 -17.40 -44.30 3.62
N LEU A 18 -16.36 -45.09 3.33
CA LEU A 18 -14.99 -44.79 3.77
C LEU A 18 -14.48 -43.48 3.14
N THR A 19 -14.65 -43.30 1.84
CA THR A 19 -14.21 -42.06 1.16
C THR A 19 -15.03 -40.85 1.61
N GLY A 20 -16.32 -41.00 1.85
CA GLY A 20 -17.19 -39.91 2.34
C GLY A 20 -16.81 -39.46 3.74
N VAL A 21 -16.69 -40.39 4.69
CA VAL A 21 -16.30 -40.08 6.07
C VAL A 21 -14.86 -39.57 6.13
N GLY A 22 -13.93 -40.23 5.43
CA GLY A 22 -12.53 -39.80 5.35
C GLY A 22 -12.38 -38.42 4.73
N GLY A 23 -13.13 -38.14 3.66
CA GLY A 23 -13.18 -36.83 3.01
C GLY A 23 -13.73 -35.74 3.93
N PHE A 24 -14.77 -36.02 4.70
CA PHE A 24 -15.31 -35.08 5.69
C PHE A 24 -14.31 -34.76 6.80
N MET A 25 -13.65 -35.78 7.36
CA MET A 25 -12.61 -35.57 8.38
C MET A 25 -11.42 -34.78 7.84
N ALA A 26 -10.96 -35.10 6.63
CA ALA A 26 -9.88 -34.37 5.97
C ALA A 26 -10.27 -32.91 5.69
N ALA A 27 -11.48 -32.66 5.21
CA ALA A 27 -12.00 -31.31 4.98
C ALA A 27 -12.07 -30.50 6.29
N GLY A 28 -12.54 -31.11 7.39
CA GLY A 28 -12.59 -30.46 8.69
C GLY A 28 -11.22 -30.01 9.21
N MET A 29 -10.17 -30.80 8.94
CA MET A 29 -8.79 -30.44 9.32
C MET A 29 -8.18 -29.39 8.38
N LEU A 30 -8.45 -29.48 7.08
CA LEU A 30 -7.86 -28.58 6.08
C LEU A 30 -8.56 -27.21 6.02
N MET A 31 -9.86 -27.14 6.30
CA MET A 31 -10.64 -25.91 6.24
C MET A 31 -10.03 -24.75 7.04
N PRO A 32 -9.65 -24.87 8.33
CA PRO A 32 -9.07 -23.75 9.06
C PRO A 32 -7.71 -23.31 8.50
N MET A 33 -6.90 -24.24 7.98
CA MET A 33 -5.59 -23.93 7.38
C MET A 33 -5.75 -23.19 6.05
N VAL A 34 -6.66 -23.66 5.20
CA VAL A 34 -7.01 -22.99 3.94
C VAL A 34 -7.60 -21.62 4.23
N ARG A 35 -8.49 -21.51 5.21
CA ARG A 35 -9.05 -20.22 5.60
C ARG A 35 -7.95 -19.30 6.12
N PHE A 36 -7.09 -19.73 7.02
CA PHE A 36 -5.96 -18.92 7.51
C PHE A 36 -5.02 -18.48 6.38
N ALA A 37 -4.77 -19.31 5.37
CA ALA A 37 -3.97 -18.91 4.23
C ALA A 37 -4.65 -17.84 3.35
N LEU A 38 -5.98 -17.89 3.25
CA LEU A 38 -6.74 -17.03 2.33
C LEU A 38 -7.41 -15.81 2.99
N ASP A 39 -7.64 -15.82 4.30
CA ASP A 39 -8.33 -14.75 5.05
C ASP A 39 -7.69 -13.37 4.83
N PRO A 40 -6.34 -13.21 4.80
CA PRO A 40 -5.72 -11.92 4.54
C PRO A 40 -6.02 -11.36 3.15
N VAL A 41 -6.18 -12.23 2.15
CA VAL A 41 -6.49 -11.83 0.77
C VAL A 41 -7.98 -11.55 0.58
N LEU A 42 -8.83 -12.21 1.38
CA LEU A 42 -10.28 -12.07 1.32
C LEU A 42 -10.81 -10.87 2.12
N LYS A 43 -10.08 -10.39 3.13
CA LYS A 43 -10.38 -9.13 3.80
C LYS A 43 -10.01 -7.98 2.86
N GLY A 44 -10.99 -7.14 2.52
CA GLY A 44 -10.73 -5.95 1.71
C GLY A 44 -9.67 -5.07 2.37
N THR A 45 -8.81 -4.42 1.58
CA THR A 45 -7.90 -3.40 2.09
C THR A 45 -8.72 -2.27 2.70
N GLU A 46 -8.74 -2.16 4.03
CA GLU A 46 -9.24 -0.95 4.68
C GLU A 46 -8.41 0.25 4.18
N ASP A 47 -9.10 1.34 3.81
CA ASP A 47 -8.45 2.58 3.40
C ASP A 47 -7.59 3.06 4.58
N GLN A 48 -6.31 3.34 4.34
CA GLN A 48 -5.37 3.70 5.41
C GLN A 48 -5.92 4.88 6.23
N ASP A 49 -5.94 4.72 7.56
CA ASP A 49 -6.37 5.77 8.48
C ASP A 49 -5.56 7.06 8.25
N MET A 50 -6.28 8.18 8.19
CA MET A 50 -5.71 9.51 8.02
C MET A 50 -4.93 9.90 9.29
N VAL A 51 -3.62 10.09 9.17
CA VAL A 51 -2.75 10.44 10.29
C VAL A 51 -2.48 11.95 10.31
N GLN A 52 -2.61 12.56 11.49
CA GLN A 52 -2.26 13.97 11.69
C GLN A 52 -0.75 14.17 11.62
N VAL A 53 -0.29 15.05 10.73
CA VAL A 53 1.15 15.26 10.47
C VAL A 53 1.64 16.59 11.01
N VAL A 54 1.00 17.71 10.65
CA VAL A 54 1.49 19.05 10.96
C VAL A 54 0.37 20.09 10.97
N SER A 55 0.56 21.22 11.66
CA SER A 55 -0.32 22.39 11.56
C SER A 55 -0.13 23.10 10.21
N VAL A 56 -1.23 23.54 9.59
CA VAL A 56 -1.19 24.26 8.30
C VAL A 56 -0.42 25.59 8.42
N ASP A 57 -0.35 26.19 9.61
CA ASP A 57 0.32 27.47 9.84
C ASP A 57 1.85 27.36 9.83
N GLU A 58 2.39 26.16 10.05
CA GLU A 58 3.84 25.89 10.05
C GLU A 58 4.39 25.64 8.63
N LEU A 59 3.49 25.50 7.64
CA LEU A 59 3.84 25.19 6.27
C LEU A 59 4.42 26.40 5.54
N THR A 60 5.57 26.18 4.92
CA THR A 60 6.29 27.18 4.12
C THR A 60 6.17 26.90 2.63
N LYS A 61 6.59 27.86 1.80
CA LYS A 61 6.71 27.68 0.34
C LYS A 61 7.79 26.67 -0.07
N GLU A 62 8.74 26.43 0.82
CA GLU A 62 9.80 25.44 0.65
C GLU A 62 9.37 24.07 1.19
N PRO A 63 9.62 22.97 0.46
CA PRO A 63 9.44 21.60 0.91
C PRO A 63 10.16 21.32 2.23
N LYS A 64 9.39 20.89 3.24
CA LYS A 64 9.91 20.37 4.50
C LYS A 64 9.53 18.90 4.67
N ARG A 65 10.44 18.11 5.23
CA ARG A 65 10.20 16.70 5.51
C ARG A 65 9.56 16.55 6.88
N PHE A 66 8.46 15.81 6.93
CA PHE A 66 7.80 15.40 8.17
C PHE A 66 7.75 13.89 8.24
N ASP A 67 8.18 13.34 9.37
CA ASP A 67 8.09 11.92 9.64
C ASP A 67 6.87 11.65 10.52
N PHE A 68 6.06 10.65 10.17
CA PHE A 68 4.84 10.27 10.86
C PHE A 68 4.73 8.75 10.93
N LYS A 69 3.97 8.24 11.89
CA LYS A 69 3.79 6.80 12.10
C LYS A 69 2.43 6.38 11.58
N ILE A 70 2.39 5.31 10.80
CA ILE A 70 1.15 4.66 10.40
C ILE A 70 1.08 3.27 11.02
N ASP A 71 -0.13 2.84 11.34
CA ASP A 71 -0.38 1.44 11.67
C ASP A 71 -0.50 0.66 10.34
N GLN A 72 0.37 -0.31 10.14
CA GLN A 72 0.40 -1.21 8.99
C GLN A 72 -0.01 -2.60 9.44
N VAL A 73 -1.08 -3.12 8.84
CA VAL A 73 -1.51 -4.51 9.04
C VAL A 73 -0.95 -5.36 7.89
N ASP A 74 0.04 -6.20 8.17
CA ASP A 74 0.58 -7.20 7.24
C ASP A 74 0.04 -8.59 7.59
N ALA A 75 -1.04 -8.97 6.90
CA ALA A 75 -1.81 -10.19 7.07
C ALA A 75 -2.31 -10.44 8.50
N TRP A 76 -1.44 -10.90 9.39
CA TRP A 76 -1.73 -11.29 10.76
C TRP A 76 -0.99 -10.44 11.81
N TYR A 77 -0.17 -9.49 11.37
CA TYR A 77 0.67 -8.66 12.23
C TYR A 77 0.35 -7.19 12.02
N GLU A 78 0.25 -6.44 13.13
CA GLU A 78 0.15 -4.99 13.13
C GLU A 78 1.50 -4.40 13.53
N SER A 79 2.09 -3.56 12.68
CA SER A 79 3.34 -2.84 12.96
C SER A 79 3.14 -1.33 12.82
N LYS A 80 3.93 -0.56 13.58
CA LYS A 80 3.99 0.90 13.45
C LYS A 80 5.13 1.26 12.52
N GLU A 81 4.81 1.51 11.26
CA GLU A 81 5.79 1.91 10.27
C GLU A 81 5.99 3.42 10.27
N SER A 82 7.26 3.84 10.37
CA SER A 82 7.61 5.26 10.22
C SER A 82 7.66 5.60 8.74
N ARG A 83 6.74 6.46 8.29
CA ARG A 83 6.74 7.04 6.95
C ARG A 83 7.17 8.50 7.02
N SER A 84 7.47 9.05 5.85
CA SER A 84 7.89 10.43 5.72
C SER A 84 7.25 11.06 4.50
N ALA A 85 6.95 12.35 4.57
CA ALA A 85 6.38 13.11 3.47
C ALA A 85 7.11 14.45 3.32
N TRP A 86 7.30 14.88 2.08
CA TRP A 86 7.67 16.26 1.76
C TRP A 86 6.41 17.10 1.63
N VAL A 87 6.25 18.09 2.51
CA VAL A 87 5.06 18.95 2.53
C VAL A 87 5.46 20.40 2.35
N TYR A 88 4.74 21.12 1.50
CA TYR A 88 4.82 22.57 1.36
C TYR A 88 3.49 23.17 0.96
N LYS A 89 3.39 24.50 1.06
CA LYS A 89 2.23 25.28 0.68
C LYS A 89 2.56 26.22 -0.48
N GLU A 90 1.80 26.14 -1.56
CA GLU A 90 1.92 26.99 -2.74
C GLU A 90 0.61 27.77 -2.97
N GLY A 91 0.60 29.03 -2.52
CA GLY A 91 -0.64 29.79 -2.45
C GLY A 91 -1.60 29.18 -1.42
N ASP A 92 -2.77 28.75 -1.87
CA ASP A 92 -3.77 28.04 -1.04
C ASP A 92 -3.69 26.52 -1.20
N GLU A 93 -2.84 26.02 -2.09
CA GLU A 93 -2.68 24.58 -2.32
C GLU A 93 -1.60 24.01 -1.39
N ILE A 94 -1.92 22.90 -0.73
CA ILE A 94 -0.95 22.10 0.03
C ILE A 94 -0.51 20.95 -0.87
N VAL A 95 0.79 20.74 -0.97
CA VAL A 95 1.37 19.63 -1.72
C VAL A 95 2.10 18.72 -0.74
N ALA A 96 1.66 17.47 -0.66
CA ALA A 96 2.28 16.42 0.15
C ALA A 96 2.76 15.28 -0.75
N LEU A 97 4.08 15.13 -0.88
CA LEU A 97 4.74 14.16 -1.75
C LEU A 97 5.39 13.02 -0.97
N SER A 98 5.31 11.81 -1.51
CA SER A 98 6.12 10.68 -1.09
C SER A 98 7.59 10.93 -1.45
N PRO A 99 8.52 10.73 -0.51
CA PRO A 99 9.95 10.85 -0.79
C PRO A 99 10.51 9.60 -1.48
N ILE A 100 9.68 8.63 -1.85
CA ILE A 100 10.12 7.36 -2.44
C ILE A 100 10.38 7.55 -3.94
N CYS A 101 11.64 7.39 -4.34
CA CYS A 101 12.05 7.48 -5.74
C CYS A 101 11.43 6.35 -6.58
N LYS A 102 10.80 6.71 -7.69
CA LYS A 102 10.17 5.79 -8.65
C LYS A 102 11.12 4.99 -9.53
N HIS A 103 12.42 5.03 -9.24
CA HIS A 103 13.39 4.12 -9.86
C HIS A 103 13.42 2.78 -9.10
N LEU A 104 13.93 2.80 -7.85
CA LEU A 104 14.12 1.61 -7.02
C LEU A 104 13.81 1.85 -5.53
N GLY A 105 13.09 2.92 -5.20
CA GLY A 105 12.58 3.16 -3.84
C GLY A 105 13.50 3.92 -2.88
N CYS A 106 14.68 4.39 -3.30
CA CYS A 106 15.51 5.26 -2.47
C CYS A 106 14.78 6.56 -2.06
N THR A 107 15.14 7.13 -0.91
CA THR A 107 14.60 8.43 -0.47
C THR A 107 15.18 9.58 -1.28
N VAL A 108 14.32 10.47 -1.78
CA VAL A 108 14.70 11.73 -2.44
C VAL A 108 14.77 12.88 -1.43
N ASN A 109 15.70 13.80 -1.66
CA ASN A 109 15.87 14.98 -0.82
C ASN A 109 15.70 16.26 -1.62
N TRP A 110 15.10 17.28 -1.00
CA TRP A 110 14.98 18.61 -1.60
C TRP A 110 16.30 19.37 -1.53
N ASN A 111 16.70 20.02 -2.63
CA ASN A 111 17.88 20.90 -2.68
C ASN A 111 19.21 20.26 -2.21
N SER A 112 19.35 18.93 -2.36
CA SER A 112 20.55 18.22 -1.91
C SER A 112 21.65 18.11 -2.98
N ASP A 113 21.37 18.46 -4.24
CA ASP A 113 22.38 18.52 -5.30
C ASP A 113 22.70 19.98 -5.66
N PRO A 114 23.94 20.46 -5.38
CA PRO A 114 24.35 21.82 -5.72
C PRO A 114 24.24 22.17 -7.21
N LYS A 115 24.28 21.17 -8.10
CA LYS A 115 24.18 21.38 -9.56
C LYS A 115 22.74 21.63 -10.03
N ASN A 116 21.77 21.19 -9.23
CA ASN A 116 20.36 21.17 -9.57
C ASN A 116 19.53 21.79 -8.43
N PRO A 117 19.63 23.11 -8.21
CA PRO A 117 18.85 23.79 -7.19
C PRO A 117 17.36 23.76 -7.53
N ASN A 118 16.52 23.83 -6.49
CA ASN A 118 15.06 23.77 -6.53
C ASN A 118 14.48 22.49 -7.15
N LYS A 119 15.16 21.37 -6.91
CA LYS A 119 14.73 20.03 -7.36
C LYS A 119 14.84 19.02 -6.24
N PHE A 120 14.03 17.97 -6.32
CA PHE A 120 14.28 16.76 -5.54
C PHE A 120 15.33 15.92 -6.24
N PHE A 121 16.29 15.43 -5.46
CA PHE A 121 17.41 14.65 -5.94
C PHE A 121 17.50 13.32 -5.21
N CYS A 122 17.72 12.25 -5.98
CA CYS A 122 17.98 10.91 -5.48
C CYS A 122 19.48 10.59 -5.61
N PRO A 123 20.22 10.44 -4.50
CA PRO A 123 21.66 10.22 -4.53
C PRO A 123 22.08 8.83 -5.05
N CYS A 124 21.15 7.87 -5.13
CA CYS A 124 21.47 6.50 -5.54
C CYS A 124 21.88 6.40 -7.02
N HIS A 125 21.17 7.10 -7.90
CA HIS A 125 21.39 7.03 -9.36
C HIS A 125 21.21 8.40 -10.04
N TYR A 126 21.29 9.51 -9.29
CA TYR A 126 21.13 10.87 -9.82
C TYR A 126 19.74 11.14 -10.44
N GLY A 127 18.70 10.54 -9.86
CA GLY A 127 17.32 10.83 -10.27
C GLY A 127 16.92 12.24 -9.87
N LEU A 128 16.22 12.95 -10.76
CA LEU A 128 15.75 14.31 -10.53
C LEU A 128 14.23 14.41 -10.67
N TYR A 129 13.63 15.22 -9.80
CA TYR A 129 12.23 15.61 -9.90
C TYR A 129 12.10 17.12 -9.71
N ASP A 130 11.12 17.71 -10.38
CA ASP A 130 10.68 19.08 -10.16
C ASP A 130 9.97 19.22 -8.81
N LYS A 131 9.74 20.46 -8.38
CA LYS A 131 9.13 20.78 -7.07
C LYS A 131 7.76 20.13 -6.87
N ASP A 132 7.00 19.97 -7.95
CA ASP A 132 5.69 19.31 -7.96
C ASP A 132 5.80 17.77 -7.99
N GLY A 133 7.00 17.21 -7.90
CA GLY A 133 7.27 15.79 -7.96
C GLY A 133 7.30 15.20 -9.37
N THR A 134 7.19 16.00 -10.43
CA THR A 134 7.31 15.52 -11.81
C THR A 134 8.73 15.04 -12.09
N ASN A 135 8.89 13.85 -12.67
CA ASN A 135 10.21 13.33 -13.00
C ASN A 135 10.84 14.08 -14.17
N VAL A 136 12.12 14.40 -14.05
CA VAL A 136 12.85 15.14 -15.10
C VAL A 136 13.25 14.17 -16.22
N PRO A 137 12.90 14.45 -17.49
CA PRO A 137 13.29 13.62 -18.63
C PRO A 137 14.80 13.42 -18.73
N GLY A 138 15.22 12.21 -19.13
CA GLY A 138 16.65 11.87 -19.26
C GLY A 138 17.33 11.50 -17.93
N THR A 139 16.59 11.41 -16.83
CA THR A 139 17.07 10.85 -15.57
C THR A 139 16.39 9.51 -15.25
N PRO A 140 16.93 8.68 -14.33
CA PRO A 140 16.40 7.33 -14.09
C PRO A 140 14.92 7.19 -13.65
N PRO A 141 14.32 8.13 -12.90
CA PRO A 141 12.89 8.06 -12.56
C PRO A 141 11.95 7.96 -13.75
N LEU A 142 11.16 6.89 -13.79
CA LEU A 142 10.23 6.61 -14.89
C LEU A 142 8.84 7.22 -14.70
N ALA A 143 8.54 7.69 -13.49
CA ALA A 143 7.24 8.23 -13.11
C ALA A 143 7.40 9.36 -12.07
N PRO A 144 6.42 10.26 -11.95
CA PRO A 144 6.39 11.27 -10.90
C PRO A 144 6.27 10.67 -9.50
N LEU A 145 6.66 11.43 -8.49
CA LEU A 145 6.45 11.07 -7.08
C LEU A 145 4.95 10.92 -6.77
N ASP A 146 4.63 10.02 -5.85
CA ASP A 146 3.25 9.86 -5.38
C ASP A 146 2.83 11.04 -4.52
N HIS A 147 1.55 11.39 -4.59
CA HIS A 147 0.92 12.36 -3.70
C HIS A 147 0.25 11.62 -2.55
N TYR A 148 0.33 12.16 -1.34
CA TYR A 148 -0.50 11.63 -0.25
C TYR A 148 -1.93 12.14 -0.40
N LYS A 149 -2.92 11.25 -0.22
CA LYS A 149 -4.29 11.69 0.07
C LYS A 149 -4.22 12.62 1.27
N GLN A 150 -4.77 13.81 1.15
CA GLN A 150 -4.67 14.84 2.18
C GLN A 150 -6.04 15.38 2.57
N GLN A 151 -6.20 15.69 3.86
CA GLN A 151 -7.38 16.34 4.39
C GLN A 151 -6.97 17.38 5.43
N VAL A 152 -7.52 18.58 5.33
CA VAL A 152 -7.32 19.61 6.36
C VAL A 152 -8.53 19.62 7.28
N LYS A 153 -8.30 19.45 8.58
CA LYS A 153 -9.34 19.51 9.60
C LYS A 153 -8.81 20.22 10.84
N ASP A 154 -9.59 21.14 11.39
CA ASP A 154 -9.26 21.87 12.62
C ASP A 154 -7.88 22.56 12.60
N GLY A 155 -7.43 23.01 11.42
CA GLY A 155 -6.12 23.67 11.23
C GLY A 155 -4.93 22.71 11.08
N TYR A 156 -5.17 21.39 11.11
CA TYR A 156 -4.13 20.38 10.93
C TYR A 156 -4.26 19.66 9.59
N LEU A 157 -3.10 19.29 9.03
CA LEU A 157 -2.98 18.44 7.85
C LEU A 157 -2.95 16.97 8.25
N TYR A 158 -3.88 16.22 7.70
CA TYR A 158 -3.94 14.76 7.79
C TYR A 158 -3.51 14.14 6.47
N LEU A 159 -2.66 13.12 6.52
CA LEU A 159 -2.19 12.36 5.35
C LEU A 159 -2.66 10.90 5.45
N GLY A 160 -3.16 10.37 4.34
CA GLY A 160 -3.59 8.97 4.18
C GLY A 160 -2.68 8.19 3.24
N LYS A 161 -3.26 7.34 2.39
CA LYS A 161 -2.52 6.53 1.42
C LYS A 161 -1.85 7.40 0.33
N ALA A 162 -0.63 7.05 -0.04
CA ALA A 162 0.05 7.61 -1.22
C ALA A 162 -0.60 7.08 -2.51
N VAL A 163 -0.91 7.98 -3.43
CA VAL A 163 -1.52 7.71 -4.73
C VAL A 163 -0.63 8.21 -5.87
N PRO A 164 -0.55 7.48 -7.00
CA PRO A 164 0.17 7.95 -8.18
C PRO A 164 -0.37 9.27 -8.70
N LYS A 165 0.53 10.18 -9.11
CA LYS A 165 0.16 11.44 -9.76
C LYS A 165 -0.51 11.14 -11.11
N GLY A 166 -1.80 11.42 -11.23
CA GLY A 166 -2.61 11.17 -12.44
C GLY A 166 -3.77 10.19 -12.26
N GLU A 167 -3.89 9.52 -11.11
CA GLU A 167 -5.03 8.66 -10.74
C GLU A 167 -5.90 9.32 -9.66
N GLY A 168 -6.43 10.51 -9.97
CA GLY A 168 -7.34 11.28 -9.12
C GLY A 168 -8.64 11.63 -9.82
#